data_AF-A0A0Q7VYC6-F1
#
_entry.id   AF-A0A0Q7VYC6-F1
#
_cell.length_a   1.000
_cell.length_b   1.000
_cell.length_c   1.000
_cell.angle_alpha   90.00
_cell.angle_beta   90.00
_cell.angle_gamma   90.00
#
_symmetry.space_group_name_H-M   'P 1'
#
loop_
_entity.id
_entity.type
_entity.pdbx_description
1 polymer ?
#
loop_
_entity_poly.entity_id
_entity_poly.type
_entity_poly.pdbx_seq_one_letter_code
_entity_poly.pdbx_strand_id
1 'polypeptide(L)'
;MPPATEATLRGFNRVYDAASLDGLGGLHARIVAAIVAAVAEIKGQAAAARVGAEGLGQLHHVVEAGEIGRIRDLVLEPLRHDLLRMAVKVGREVLGWRGDFHVDDYLILRINLPYAVARRSAGPGENPGIGRVSPAVRELAASRRVKDPIYDPTGYHRGHPPAAWAHGPHLDSWSGHSRDGVNIWWAMCDVPAEAGMVLYPELDPKRVDLDRRTLYVAAGQPLPAPTFSPLAAGEMLIFDPEILHGTHLNITGQTRVAVSLRLNAGRPTFDPATFYAREFWRQAQDIESGAFDAIAHVRREDNLGPPRPSAVARRIEPARVRLSSDAPGLCEIGPASLLAEGGRLVVSWADRAVLLTRRGGRLSAVDAECPHYGVALADGGDRDGRLFCPACAVGFDLSTGRSACAELRLRTYAAFEKEGALWLDLSDAARQGGESGRSPT
;
A
#
# COMPACT_ATOMS: atom_id res chain seq x y z
N MET A 1 1.62 -5.30 30.78
CA MET A 1 2.32 -6.27 29.91
C MET A 1 3.82 -6.07 30.09
N PRO A 2 4.67 -7.11 29.92
CA PRO A 2 6.11 -6.88 29.84
C PRO A 2 6.45 -5.91 28.70
N PRO A 3 7.52 -5.10 28.81
CA PRO A 3 7.90 -4.13 27.78
C PRO A 3 8.22 -4.84 26.47
N ALA A 4 7.79 -4.27 25.34
CA ALA A 4 8.08 -4.86 24.04
C ALA A 4 9.58 -4.69 23.72
N THR A 5 10.34 -5.78 23.69
CA THR A 5 11.70 -5.83 23.13
C THR A 5 11.65 -6.02 21.60
N GLU A 6 12.75 -5.76 20.90
CA GLU A 6 12.88 -6.01 19.45
C GLU A 6 12.43 -7.44 19.07
N ALA A 7 12.75 -8.44 19.91
CA ALA A 7 12.33 -9.83 19.71
C ALA A 7 10.81 -10.05 19.86
N THR A 8 10.11 -9.23 20.65
CA THR A 8 8.65 -9.32 20.84
C THR A 8 7.83 -8.50 19.85
N LEU A 9 8.49 -7.62 19.08
CA LEU A 9 7.84 -6.80 18.05
C LEU A 9 7.85 -7.47 16.68
N ARG A 10 8.64 -8.53 16.49
CA ARG A 10 8.64 -9.31 15.25
C ARG A 10 7.24 -9.86 14.96
N GLY A 11 6.69 -9.54 13.79
CA GLY A 11 5.34 -9.96 13.41
C GLY A 11 4.21 -9.24 14.17
N PHE A 12 4.52 -8.22 14.99
CA PHE A 12 3.53 -7.44 15.70
C PHE A 12 2.66 -6.65 14.73
N ASN A 13 1.34 -6.78 14.84
CA ASN A 13 0.37 -5.95 14.12
C ASN A 13 -0.94 -5.91 14.92
N ARG A 14 -1.29 -4.76 15.48
CA ARG A 14 -2.47 -4.60 16.34
C ARG A 14 -3.15 -3.27 16.13
N VAL A 15 -4.48 -3.30 16.25
CA VAL A 15 -5.33 -2.11 16.24
C VAL A 15 -5.55 -1.63 17.67
N TYR A 16 -5.46 -0.32 17.86
CA TYR A 16 -5.68 0.36 19.13
C TYR A 16 -6.65 1.52 18.92
N ASP A 17 -7.62 1.67 19.82
CA ASP A 17 -8.42 2.89 19.88
C ASP A 17 -7.60 4.00 20.52
N ALA A 18 -7.30 5.08 19.78
CA ALA A 18 -6.54 6.19 20.34
C ALA A 18 -7.28 6.89 21.47
N ALA A 19 -8.62 6.83 21.55
CA ALA A 19 -9.38 7.42 22.65
C ALA A 19 -9.09 6.74 24.00
N SER A 20 -8.52 5.53 23.99
CA SER A 20 -8.03 4.87 25.21
C SER A 20 -6.79 5.53 25.82
N LEU A 21 -6.08 6.36 25.05
CA LEU A 21 -4.92 7.12 25.49
C LEU A 21 -5.32 8.58 25.75
N ASP A 22 -5.06 9.06 26.96
CA ASP A 22 -5.54 10.38 27.41
C ASP A 22 -5.16 11.52 26.41
N GLY A 23 -6.07 12.44 26.16
CA GLY A 23 -5.87 13.57 25.23
C GLY A 23 -5.77 13.23 23.73
N LEU A 24 -5.60 11.96 23.31
CA LEU A 24 -5.46 11.65 21.88
C LEU A 24 -6.77 11.80 21.11
N GLY A 25 -7.93 11.59 21.74
CA GLY A 25 -9.23 11.93 21.14
C GLY A 25 -9.34 13.43 20.82
N GLY A 26 -8.83 14.28 21.71
CA GLY A 26 -8.76 15.73 21.48
C GLY A 26 -7.76 16.10 20.37
N LEU A 27 -6.60 15.44 20.31
CA LEU A 27 -5.64 15.63 19.23
C LEU A 27 -6.20 15.18 17.88
N HIS A 28 -6.90 14.04 17.82
CA HIS A 28 -7.59 13.59 16.61
C HIS A 28 -8.55 14.66 16.07
N ALA A 29 -9.43 15.18 16.93
CA ALA A 29 -10.36 16.25 16.56
C ALA A 29 -9.63 17.52 16.07
N ARG A 30 -8.51 17.88 16.71
CA ARG A 30 -7.67 19.02 16.28
C ARG A 30 -7.03 18.81 14.90
N ILE A 31 -6.57 17.59 14.59
CA ILE A 31 -5.99 17.29 13.26
C ILE A 31 -7.08 17.41 12.19
N VAL A 32 -8.26 16.84 12.44
CA VAL A 32 -9.42 16.96 11.53
C VAL A 32 -9.78 18.44 11.31
N ALA A 33 -9.86 19.23 12.39
CA ALA A 33 -10.13 20.66 12.30
C ALA A 33 -9.04 21.43 11.53
N ALA A 34 -7.76 21.07 11.69
CA ALA A 34 -6.67 21.68 10.94
C ALA A 34 -6.75 21.38 9.44
N ILE A 35 -7.19 20.18 9.05
CA ILE A 35 -7.44 19.84 7.64
C ILE A 35 -8.57 20.72 7.09
N VAL A 36 -9.68 20.87 7.82
CA VAL A 36 -10.79 21.74 7.42
C VAL A 36 -10.34 23.20 7.32
N ALA A 37 -9.51 23.69 8.24
CA ALA A 37 -8.94 25.03 8.18
C ALA A 37 -8.02 25.22 6.98
N ALA A 38 -7.20 24.22 6.63
CA ALA A 38 -6.40 24.24 5.41
C ALA A 38 -7.26 24.30 4.14
N VAL A 39 -8.39 23.59 4.11
CA VAL A 39 -9.38 23.73 3.03
C VAL A 39 -9.94 25.15 2.99
N ALA A 40 -10.19 25.78 4.13
CA ALA A 40 -10.69 27.16 4.18
C ALA A 40 -9.68 28.16 3.59
N GLU A 41 -8.38 27.96 3.84
CA GLU A 41 -7.32 28.80 3.26
C GLU A 41 -7.24 28.64 1.73
N ILE A 42 -7.36 27.41 1.23
CA ILE A 42 -7.15 27.10 -0.19
C ILE A 42 -8.41 27.38 -1.04
N LYS A 43 -9.60 27.01 -0.53
CA LYS A 43 -10.87 27.01 -1.27
C LYS A 43 -11.94 27.95 -0.69
N GLY A 44 -11.69 28.58 0.45
CA GLY A 44 -12.61 29.49 1.12
C GLY A 44 -13.54 28.81 2.14
N GLN A 45 -14.26 29.63 2.92
CA GLN A 45 -15.06 29.19 4.07
C GLN A 45 -16.23 28.27 3.70
N ALA A 46 -16.87 28.48 2.55
CA ALA A 46 -17.98 27.62 2.11
C ALA A 46 -17.52 26.18 1.83
N ALA A 47 -16.34 26.03 1.22
CA ALA A 47 -15.72 24.74 0.96
C ALA A 47 -15.36 24.01 2.28
N ALA A 48 -14.79 24.74 3.24
CA ALA A 48 -14.48 24.20 4.55
C ALA A 48 -15.72 23.78 5.34
N ALA A 49 -16.78 24.61 5.32
CA ALA A 49 -18.05 24.28 5.97
C ALA A 49 -18.65 22.99 5.39
N ARG A 50 -18.56 22.79 4.07
CA ARG A 50 -18.99 21.55 3.42
C ARG A 50 -18.20 20.33 3.91
N VAL A 51 -16.86 20.40 3.91
CA VAL A 51 -16.02 19.30 4.43
C VAL A 51 -16.29 19.03 5.92
N GLY A 52 -16.49 20.09 6.72
CA GLY A 52 -16.81 19.96 8.14
C GLY A 52 -18.15 19.26 8.40
N ALA A 53 -19.15 19.47 7.53
CA ALA A 53 -20.46 18.83 7.63
C ALA A 53 -20.47 17.40 7.06
N GLU A 54 -19.79 17.17 5.95
CA GLU A 54 -19.79 15.88 5.22
C GLU A 54 -18.70 14.90 5.71
N GLY A 55 -17.70 15.41 6.43
CA GLY A 55 -16.55 14.65 6.91
C GLY A 55 -15.42 14.50 5.88
N LEU A 56 -14.23 14.09 6.36
CA LEU A 56 -13.03 13.99 5.52
C LEU A 56 -13.16 12.95 4.39
N GLY A 57 -14.05 11.97 4.52
CA GLY A 57 -14.36 11.01 3.45
C GLY A 57 -14.83 11.70 2.14
N GLN A 58 -15.42 12.89 2.24
CA GLN A 58 -15.92 13.65 1.09
C GLN A 58 -14.95 14.73 0.60
N LEU A 59 -13.72 14.76 1.11
CA LEU A 59 -12.72 15.79 0.79
C LEU A 59 -12.50 15.95 -0.73
N HIS A 60 -12.47 14.84 -1.48
CA HIS A 60 -12.33 14.82 -2.94
C HIS A 60 -13.44 15.54 -3.74
N HIS A 61 -14.57 15.90 -3.14
CA HIS A 61 -15.60 16.72 -3.79
C HIS A 61 -15.30 18.22 -3.74
N VAL A 62 -14.29 18.61 -2.96
CA VAL A 62 -13.96 20.01 -2.67
C VAL A 62 -12.54 20.35 -3.07
N VAL A 63 -11.60 19.41 -2.89
CA VAL A 63 -10.18 19.63 -3.20
C VAL A 63 -9.71 18.74 -4.34
N GLU A 64 -8.75 19.26 -5.10
CA GLU A 64 -8.11 18.58 -6.20
C GLU A 64 -6.80 17.92 -5.76
N ALA A 65 -6.35 16.91 -6.51
CA ALA A 65 -5.12 16.17 -6.20
C ALA A 65 -3.87 17.07 -6.10
N GLY A 66 -3.80 18.14 -6.91
CA GLY A 66 -2.69 19.09 -6.89
C GLY A 66 -2.61 19.93 -5.61
N GLU A 67 -3.68 20.01 -4.83
CA GLU A 67 -3.78 20.85 -3.63
C GLU A 67 -3.41 20.10 -2.35
N ILE A 68 -3.37 18.76 -2.41
CA ILE A 68 -3.07 17.89 -1.26
C ILE A 68 -1.72 18.23 -0.64
N GLY A 69 -0.69 18.52 -1.46
CA GLY A 69 0.63 18.89 -0.96
C GLY A 69 0.58 20.11 -0.03
N ARG A 70 -0.20 21.14 -0.41
CA ARG A 70 -0.37 22.34 0.40
C ARG A 70 -1.17 22.08 1.67
N ILE A 71 -2.22 21.25 1.61
CA ILE A 71 -2.95 20.81 2.80
C ILE A 71 -2.00 20.12 3.80
N ARG A 72 -1.10 19.25 3.32
CA ARG A 72 -0.11 18.60 4.19
C ARG A 72 0.77 19.61 4.90
N ASP A 73 1.28 20.60 4.19
CA ASP A 73 2.18 21.60 4.76
C ASP A 73 1.45 22.45 5.83
N LEU A 74 0.24 22.92 5.52
CA LEU A 74 -0.60 23.69 6.44
C LEU A 74 -1.02 22.91 7.70
N VAL A 75 -1.06 21.58 7.64
CA VAL A 75 -1.45 20.74 8.78
C VAL A 75 -0.24 20.24 9.58
N LEU A 76 0.76 19.68 8.89
CA LEU A 76 1.89 19.01 9.54
C LEU A 76 2.84 20.00 10.23
N GLU A 77 3.03 21.19 9.68
CA GLU A 77 3.95 22.18 10.27
C GLU A 77 3.48 22.67 11.65
N PRO A 78 2.24 23.18 11.82
CA PRO A 78 1.78 23.63 13.13
C PRO A 78 1.53 22.50 14.13
N LEU A 79 1.19 21.28 13.67
CA LEU A 79 0.89 20.14 14.56
C LEU A 79 2.08 19.23 14.84
N ARG A 80 3.27 19.52 14.30
CA ARG A 80 4.44 18.64 14.41
C ARG A 80 4.76 18.24 15.84
N HIS A 81 4.80 19.21 16.76
CA HIS A 81 5.15 18.93 18.16
C HIS A 81 4.11 18.06 18.86
N ASP A 82 2.82 18.25 18.56
CA ASP A 82 1.75 17.39 19.08
C ASP A 82 1.87 15.97 18.55
N LEU A 83 2.16 15.81 17.25
CA LEU A 83 2.36 14.50 16.62
C LEU A 83 3.57 13.76 17.19
N LEU A 84 4.67 14.47 17.46
CA LEU A 84 5.85 13.91 18.12
C LEU A 84 5.55 13.48 19.56
N ARG A 85 4.82 14.29 20.33
CA ARG A 85 4.37 13.90 21.68
C ARG A 85 3.43 12.70 21.65
N MET A 86 2.53 12.63 20.67
CA MET A 86 1.68 11.45 20.46
C MET A 86 2.52 10.20 20.19
N ALA A 87 3.57 10.31 19.36
CA ALA A 87 4.51 9.22 19.11
C ALA A 87 5.14 8.71 20.41
N VAL A 88 5.63 9.64 21.25
CA VAL A 88 6.20 9.30 22.55
C VAL A 88 5.17 8.60 23.42
N LYS A 89 3.94 9.11 23.47
CA LYS A 89 2.85 8.51 24.24
C LYS A 89 2.58 7.06 23.82
N VAL A 90 2.56 6.78 22.52
CA VAL A 90 2.44 5.40 22.00
C VAL A 90 3.61 4.53 22.48
N GLY A 91 4.85 5.02 22.38
CA GLY A 91 6.03 4.29 22.88
C GLY A 91 5.95 3.96 24.38
N ARG A 92 5.51 4.92 25.20
CA ARG A 92 5.39 4.76 26.67
C ARG A 92 4.23 3.85 27.07
N GLU A 93 3.03 4.13 26.57
CA GLU A 93 1.78 3.57 27.11
C GLU A 93 1.31 2.34 26.34
N VAL A 94 1.58 2.25 25.03
CA VAL A 94 1.17 1.11 24.20
C VAL A 94 2.27 0.07 24.11
N LEU A 95 3.49 0.50 23.77
CA LEU A 95 4.65 -0.40 23.61
C LEU A 95 5.35 -0.70 24.95
N GLY A 96 5.07 0.09 25.99
CA GLY A 96 5.57 -0.13 27.34
C GLY A 96 7.06 0.20 27.51
N TRP A 97 7.64 1.02 26.64
CA TRP A 97 9.06 1.34 26.67
C TRP A 97 9.40 2.32 27.81
N ARG A 98 10.26 1.86 28.72
CA ARG A 98 10.68 2.64 29.90
C ARG A 98 11.99 3.41 29.71
N GLY A 99 12.88 2.89 28.87
CA GLY A 99 14.12 3.58 28.49
C GLY A 99 13.87 4.67 27.47
N ASP A 100 14.88 5.47 27.18
CA ASP A 100 14.81 6.40 26.06
C ASP A 100 14.73 5.63 24.72
N PHE A 101 14.11 6.26 23.72
CA PHE A 101 13.87 5.67 22.40
C PHE A 101 13.79 6.76 21.34
N HIS A 102 13.81 6.38 20.07
CA HIS A 102 13.88 7.32 18.95
C HIS A 102 12.52 7.49 18.26
N VAL A 103 12.21 8.72 17.88
CA VAL A 103 11.03 9.12 17.10
C VAL A 103 11.50 9.65 15.75
N ASP A 104 10.96 9.12 14.66
CA ASP A 104 11.28 9.56 13.29
C ASP A 104 10.77 10.99 13.06
N ASP A 105 11.62 11.86 12.51
CA ASP A 105 11.24 13.22 12.16
C ASP A 105 10.37 13.28 10.88
N TYR A 106 10.37 12.20 10.09
CA TYR A 106 9.58 12.07 8.88
C TYR A 106 8.10 11.77 9.19
N LEU A 107 7.27 12.82 9.17
CA LEU A 107 5.83 12.74 9.40
C LEU A 107 5.06 12.69 8.08
N ILE A 108 4.02 11.86 8.01
CA ILE A 108 3.19 11.74 6.80
C ILE A 108 1.72 12.02 7.17
N LEU A 109 1.10 12.99 6.49
CA LEU A 109 -0.34 13.10 6.39
C LEU A 109 -0.77 12.49 5.06
N ARG A 110 -1.29 11.27 5.12
CA ARG A 110 -1.76 10.50 3.97
C ARG A 110 -3.16 10.96 3.62
N ILE A 111 -3.33 11.52 2.43
CA ILE A 111 -4.64 11.84 1.85
C ILE A 111 -4.70 11.10 0.52
N ASN A 112 -5.56 10.09 0.45
CA ASN A 112 -5.74 9.23 -0.71
C ASN A 112 -7.16 9.43 -1.25
N LEU A 113 -7.30 10.16 -2.35
CA LEU A 113 -8.58 10.30 -3.04
C LEU A 113 -9.03 8.95 -3.63
N PRO A 114 -10.33 8.76 -3.90
CA PRO A 114 -10.83 7.64 -4.70
C PRO A 114 -10.03 7.50 -6.00
N TYR A 115 -9.66 6.28 -6.38
CA TYR A 115 -8.86 6.00 -7.58
C TYR A 115 -9.48 6.59 -8.85
N ALA A 116 -10.80 6.44 -9.02
CA ALA A 116 -11.54 6.99 -10.17
C ALA A 116 -11.42 8.52 -10.30
N VAL A 117 -11.21 9.21 -9.17
CA VAL A 117 -10.97 10.66 -9.10
C VAL A 117 -9.48 10.95 -9.32
N ALA A 118 -8.61 10.30 -8.54
CA ALA A 118 -7.18 10.54 -8.55
C ALA A 118 -6.55 10.29 -9.92
N ARG A 119 -6.98 9.25 -10.65
CA ARG A 119 -6.44 8.90 -11.97
C ARG A 119 -6.71 9.96 -13.05
N ARG A 120 -7.70 10.83 -12.83
CA ARG A 120 -8.11 11.89 -13.76
C ARG A 120 -7.45 13.23 -13.44
N SER A 121 -6.59 13.27 -12.41
CA SER A 121 -5.88 14.49 -12.04
C SER A 121 -4.98 14.96 -13.18
N ALA A 122 -5.17 16.21 -13.59
CA ALA A 122 -4.33 16.89 -14.56
C ALA A 122 -3.24 17.67 -13.80
N GLY A 123 -2.03 17.10 -13.69
CA GLY A 123 -0.88 17.84 -13.11
C GLY A 123 -0.32 17.27 -11.79
N PRO A 124 0.52 18.04 -11.07
CA PRO A 124 1.59 17.55 -10.18
C PRO A 124 1.10 17.06 -8.81
N GLY A 125 -0.02 16.34 -8.76
CA GLY A 125 -0.49 15.68 -7.54
C GLY A 125 0.61 14.81 -6.95
N GLU A 126 0.87 14.97 -5.67
CA GLU A 126 1.90 14.20 -4.97
C GLU A 126 1.46 12.77 -4.71
N ASN A 127 2.43 11.84 -4.66
CA ASN A 127 2.22 10.50 -4.11
C ASN A 127 1.57 10.59 -2.72
N PRO A 128 0.47 9.87 -2.43
CA PRO A 128 -0.20 9.92 -1.14
C PRO A 128 0.68 9.59 0.07
N GLY A 129 1.75 8.81 -0.13
CA GLY A 129 2.68 8.37 0.91
C GLY A 129 3.90 9.27 1.14
N ILE A 130 3.99 10.45 0.52
CA ILE A 130 5.11 11.37 0.77
C ILE A 130 4.93 12.13 2.08
N GLY A 131 5.96 12.09 2.92
CA GLY A 131 6.05 12.81 4.18
C GLY A 131 6.88 14.08 4.13
N ARG A 132 6.99 14.73 5.29
CA ARG A 132 7.72 15.97 5.54
C ARG A 132 8.64 15.81 6.75
N VAL A 133 9.89 16.21 6.58
CA VAL A 133 10.81 16.47 7.71
C VAL A 133 10.60 17.89 8.26
N SER A 134 11.11 18.13 9.47
CA SER A 134 11.13 19.43 10.13
C SER A 134 11.79 20.48 9.24
N PRO A 135 11.27 21.73 9.21
CA PRO A 135 11.87 22.83 8.46
C PRO A 135 13.39 22.96 8.66
N ALA A 136 13.86 22.81 9.90
CA ALA A 136 15.26 22.93 10.30
C ALA A 136 16.22 21.94 9.60
N VAL A 137 15.73 20.80 9.09
CA VAL A 137 16.56 19.79 8.43
C VAL A 137 16.21 19.59 6.95
N ARG A 138 15.28 20.37 6.38
CA ARG A 138 14.85 20.21 4.97
C ARG A 138 16.01 20.34 4.00
N GLU A 139 16.86 21.34 4.19
CA GLU A 139 18.03 21.58 3.31
C GLU A 139 19.03 20.43 3.39
N LEU A 140 19.38 19.99 4.60
CA LEU A 140 20.28 18.86 4.80
C LEU A 140 19.69 17.55 4.27
N ALA A 141 18.39 17.31 4.48
CA ALA A 141 17.71 16.14 3.92
C ALA A 141 17.73 16.15 2.38
N ALA A 142 17.57 17.32 1.76
CA ALA A 142 17.63 17.48 0.32
C ALA A 142 19.05 17.23 -0.22
N SER A 143 20.10 17.73 0.46
CA SER A 143 21.49 17.53 0.04
C SER A 143 21.96 16.08 0.18
N ARG A 144 21.32 15.30 1.07
CA ARG A 144 21.56 13.86 1.27
C ARG A 144 20.78 12.96 0.30
N ARG A 145 19.91 13.52 -0.56
CA ARG A 145 19.06 12.73 -1.45
C ARG A 145 19.89 12.00 -2.51
N VAL A 146 19.93 10.68 -2.41
CA VAL A 146 20.54 9.81 -3.42
C VAL A 146 19.51 9.45 -4.49
N LYS A 147 19.92 9.47 -5.77
CA LYS A 147 19.13 8.93 -6.88
C LYS A 147 19.79 7.64 -7.37
N ASP A 148 19.06 6.54 -7.33
CA ASP A 148 19.48 5.30 -7.99
C ASP A 148 19.00 5.34 -9.46
N PRO A 149 19.88 5.21 -10.47
CA PRO A 149 19.50 5.28 -11.88
C PRO A 149 18.56 4.17 -12.33
N ILE A 150 18.46 3.05 -11.60
CA ILE A 150 17.51 1.98 -11.93
C ILE A 150 16.16 2.14 -11.22
N TYR A 151 16.06 3.03 -10.23
CA TYR A 151 14.82 3.26 -9.51
C TYR A 151 13.81 4.01 -10.38
N ASP A 152 12.73 3.32 -10.74
CA ASP A 152 11.70 3.72 -11.69
C ASP A 152 10.31 3.39 -11.12
N PRO A 153 9.84 4.14 -10.10
CA PRO A 153 8.49 3.97 -9.59
C PRO A 153 7.44 4.35 -10.64
N THR A 154 7.73 5.29 -11.55
CA THR A 154 6.78 5.71 -12.60
C THR A 154 6.44 4.57 -13.55
N GLY A 155 7.42 3.79 -13.98
CA GLY A 155 7.24 2.62 -14.84
C GLY A 155 6.35 1.55 -14.19
N TYR A 156 6.55 1.27 -12.89
CA TYR A 156 5.70 0.33 -12.13
C TYR A 156 4.22 0.75 -12.14
N HIS A 157 3.96 2.04 -11.98
CA HIS A 157 2.60 2.58 -11.95
C HIS A 157 2.02 2.83 -13.35
N ARG A 158 2.63 2.32 -14.42
CA ARG A 158 2.16 2.41 -15.83
C ARG A 158 1.68 3.81 -16.25
N GLY A 159 2.38 4.85 -15.81
CA GLY A 159 2.05 6.23 -16.18
C GLY A 159 0.80 6.82 -15.51
N HIS A 160 0.20 6.13 -14.53
CA HIS A 160 -0.82 6.74 -13.68
C HIS A 160 -0.25 7.98 -12.96
N PRO A 161 -1.06 9.03 -12.73
CA PRO A 161 -0.60 10.21 -12.01
C PRO A 161 -0.24 9.84 -10.55
N PRO A 162 0.78 10.47 -9.92
CA PRO A 162 1.24 10.06 -8.60
C PRO A 162 0.18 10.07 -7.51
N ALA A 163 -0.81 10.96 -7.60
CA ALA A 163 -1.95 11.00 -6.68
C ALA A 163 -2.80 9.71 -6.70
N ALA A 164 -2.76 8.94 -7.78
CA ALA A 164 -3.48 7.66 -7.93
C ALA A 164 -2.64 6.45 -7.53
N TRP A 165 -1.39 6.64 -7.12
CA TRP A 165 -0.50 5.54 -6.77
C TRP A 165 -0.93 4.84 -5.48
N ALA A 166 -0.79 3.52 -5.51
CA ALA A 166 -0.89 2.64 -4.36
C ALA A 166 0.44 1.90 -4.21
N HIS A 167 0.99 1.86 -2.99
CA HIS A 167 2.25 1.17 -2.74
C HIS A 167 2.04 -0.34 -2.82
N GLY A 168 2.84 -1.01 -3.66
CA GLY A 168 2.87 -2.46 -3.74
C GLY A 168 3.42 -3.10 -2.46
N PRO A 169 3.30 -4.43 -2.32
CA PRO A 169 3.87 -5.13 -1.17
C PRO A 169 5.38 -4.88 -1.04
N HIS A 170 5.82 -4.48 0.15
CA HIS A 170 7.21 -4.23 0.51
C HIS A 170 7.48 -4.44 2.00
N LEU A 171 8.77 -4.46 2.33
CA LEU A 171 9.25 -4.16 3.67
C LEU A 171 9.65 -2.68 3.72
N ASP A 172 9.38 -2.02 4.83
CA ASP A 172 9.66 -0.58 4.96
C ASP A 172 11.17 -0.28 4.86
N SER A 173 12.02 -1.24 5.24
CA SER A 173 13.47 -1.15 5.09
C SER A 173 13.98 -1.14 3.64
N TRP A 174 13.21 -1.70 2.70
CA TRP A 174 13.53 -1.61 1.27
C TRP A 174 13.44 -0.16 0.78
N SER A 175 12.51 0.60 1.36
CA SER A 175 12.22 1.99 1.04
C SER A 175 12.86 2.99 2.01
N GLY A 176 13.98 2.60 2.65
CA GLY A 176 14.84 3.50 3.42
C GLY A 176 14.34 3.83 4.83
N HIS A 177 13.30 3.16 5.32
CA HIS A 177 12.92 3.24 6.73
C HIS A 177 13.82 2.33 7.59
N SER A 178 13.80 2.54 8.90
CA SER A 178 14.57 1.71 9.84
C SER A 178 14.02 0.28 9.90
N ARG A 179 14.91 -0.69 10.15
CA ARG A 179 14.56 -2.13 10.24
C ARG A 179 14.00 -2.57 11.58
N ASP A 180 14.41 -1.88 12.62
CA ASP A 180 14.15 -2.15 14.03
C ASP A 180 13.06 -1.24 14.61
N GLY A 181 12.27 -0.63 13.72
CA GLY A 181 11.22 0.32 14.08
C GLY A 181 9.87 -0.33 14.39
N VAL A 182 8.91 0.54 14.68
CA VAL A 182 7.48 0.25 14.76
C VAL A 182 6.76 1.35 13.99
N ASN A 183 5.86 0.95 13.11
CA ASN A 183 4.99 1.85 12.37
C ASN A 183 3.75 2.20 13.19
N ILE A 184 3.38 3.48 13.17
CA ILE A 184 2.08 3.98 13.64
C ILE A 184 1.31 4.47 12.41
N TRP A 185 0.10 3.97 12.22
CA TRP A 185 -0.82 4.40 11.17
C TRP A 185 -2.17 4.74 11.79
N TRP A 186 -2.47 6.03 11.89
CA TRP A 186 -3.61 6.56 12.65
C TRP A 186 -4.69 7.11 11.72
N ALA A 187 -5.88 6.51 11.74
CA ALA A 187 -7.01 6.87 10.90
C ALA A 187 -7.66 8.19 11.36
N MET A 188 -7.78 9.18 10.47
CA MET A 188 -8.44 10.48 10.74
C MET A 188 -9.93 10.49 10.33
N CYS A 189 -10.34 9.45 9.62
CA CYS A 189 -11.70 9.15 9.20
C CYS A 189 -11.85 7.63 9.11
N ASP A 190 -13.06 7.12 8.90
CA ASP A 190 -13.24 5.69 8.67
C ASP A 190 -12.44 5.23 7.43
N VAL A 191 -11.82 4.06 7.56
CA VAL A 191 -10.97 3.44 6.55
C VAL A 191 -11.51 2.03 6.28
N PRO A 192 -12.29 1.85 5.20
CA PRO A 192 -12.77 0.53 4.81
C PRO A 192 -11.61 -0.37 4.35
N ALA A 193 -11.87 -1.69 4.34
CA ALA A 193 -10.89 -2.70 3.95
C ALA A 193 -10.31 -2.43 2.54
N GLU A 194 -11.14 -1.94 1.62
CA GLU A 194 -10.81 -1.62 0.24
C GLU A 194 -10.13 -0.26 0.04
N ALA A 195 -9.66 0.37 1.12
CA ALA A 195 -8.83 1.58 1.07
C ALA A 195 -7.63 1.52 2.03
N GLY A 196 -7.59 0.55 2.94
CA GLY A 196 -6.65 0.52 4.06
C GLY A 196 -5.26 -0.04 3.75
N MET A 197 -4.55 -0.38 4.83
CA MET A 197 -3.32 -1.17 4.79
C MET A 197 -3.66 -2.64 4.52
N VAL A 198 -2.76 -3.31 3.78
CA VAL A 198 -2.81 -4.77 3.57
C VAL A 198 -1.53 -5.40 4.09
N LEU A 199 -1.67 -6.52 4.79
CA LEU A 199 -0.57 -7.26 5.42
C LEU A 199 -0.53 -8.70 4.89
N TYR A 200 0.67 -9.30 4.91
CA TYR A 200 0.92 -10.69 4.54
C TYR A 200 1.74 -11.39 5.64
N PRO A 201 1.21 -11.52 6.87
CA PRO A 201 1.95 -12.09 8.00
C PRO A 201 2.39 -13.55 7.78
N GLU A 202 1.70 -14.30 6.91
CA GLU A 202 2.00 -15.70 6.58
C GLU A 202 3.31 -15.89 5.80
N LEU A 203 3.89 -14.78 5.33
CA LEU A 203 5.16 -14.72 4.67
C LEU A 203 6.32 -14.37 5.59
N ASP A 204 6.11 -14.08 6.88
CA ASP A 204 7.20 -13.97 7.85
C ASP A 204 7.52 -15.38 8.43
N PRO A 205 8.79 -15.87 8.42
CA PRO A 205 10.07 -15.28 7.98
C PRO A 205 10.52 -15.71 6.57
N LYS A 206 9.59 -16.00 5.68
CA LYS A 206 9.88 -16.38 4.30
C LYS A 206 10.43 -15.18 3.51
N ARG A 207 11.49 -15.43 2.76
CA ARG A 207 12.13 -14.47 1.87
C ARG A 207 11.26 -14.28 0.63
N VAL A 208 10.88 -13.04 0.38
CA VAL A 208 10.39 -12.56 -0.92
C VAL A 208 11.48 -11.72 -1.57
N ASP A 209 11.62 -11.82 -2.89
CA ASP A 209 12.63 -11.04 -3.60
C ASP A 209 12.17 -9.59 -3.81
N LEU A 210 13.11 -8.67 -3.61
CA LEU A 210 12.98 -7.24 -3.89
C LEU A 210 13.23 -6.98 -5.38
N ASP A 211 12.33 -6.23 -6.02
CA ASP A 211 12.63 -5.56 -7.28
C ASP A 211 13.25 -4.18 -6.99
N ARG A 212 14.54 -4.04 -7.29
CA ARG A 212 15.29 -2.80 -7.05
C ARG A 212 14.79 -1.61 -7.87
N ARG A 213 14.07 -1.84 -8.97
CA ARG A 213 13.49 -0.74 -9.76
C ARG A 213 12.34 -0.07 -9.05
N THR A 214 11.62 -0.80 -8.20
CA THR A 214 10.34 -0.35 -7.64
C THR A 214 10.35 -0.27 -6.12
N LEU A 215 11.26 -1.02 -5.51
CA LEU A 215 11.35 -1.29 -4.07
C LEU A 215 10.15 -2.08 -3.54
N TYR A 216 9.46 -2.82 -4.42
CA TYR A 216 8.36 -3.73 -4.09
C TYR A 216 8.79 -5.19 -4.33
N VAL A 217 7.89 -6.12 -4.02
CA VAL A 217 8.05 -7.54 -4.33
C VAL A 217 8.24 -7.74 -5.84
N ALA A 218 9.25 -8.51 -6.22
CA ALA A 218 9.53 -8.88 -7.60
C ALA A 218 8.44 -9.77 -8.20
N ALA A 219 8.24 -9.68 -9.52
CA ALA A 219 7.33 -10.56 -10.25
C ALA A 219 7.73 -12.05 -10.13
N GLY A 220 6.74 -12.94 -10.26
CA GLY A 220 6.91 -14.40 -10.09
C GLY A 220 6.96 -14.84 -8.63
N GLN A 221 6.57 -13.98 -7.69
CA GLN A 221 6.52 -14.27 -6.27
C GLN A 221 5.05 -14.47 -5.84
N PRO A 222 4.60 -15.72 -5.64
CA PRO A 222 3.21 -15.96 -5.26
C PRO A 222 2.94 -15.41 -3.85
N LEU A 223 1.94 -14.54 -3.75
CA LEU A 223 1.43 -13.98 -2.50
C LEU A 223 0.18 -14.72 -2.04
N PRO A 224 -0.03 -14.89 -0.72
CA PRO A 224 -1.31 -15.37 -0.20
C PRO A 224 -2.40 -14.30 -0.39
N ALA A 225 -3.65 -14.66 -0.08
CA ALA A 225 -4.72 -13.66 -0.05
C ALA A 225 -4.39 -12.60 1.02
N PRO A 226 -4.56 -11.30 0.73
CA PRO A 226 -4.19 -10.25 1.66
C PRO A 226 -5.04 -10.30 2.94
N THR A 227 -4.40 -9.94 4.05
CA THR A 227 -5.08 -9.59 5.31
C THR A 227 -5.37 -8.09 5.30
N PHE A 228 -6.65 -7.73 5.36
CA PHE A 228 -7.10 -6.34 5.38
C PHE A 228 -7.15 -5.81 6.80
N SER A 229 -6.82 -4.54 6.99
CA SER A 229 -6.92 -3.85 8.28
C SER A 229 -7.83 -2.62 8.16
N PRO A 230 -9.16 -2.80 8.14
CA PRO A 230 -10.09 -1.68 8.24
C PRO A 230 -9.94 -1.01 9.61
N LEU A 231 -10.18 0.30 9.67
CA LEU A 231 -10.05 1.10 10.88
C LEU A 231 -11.21 2.09 10.98
N ALA A 232 -11.80 2.25 12.16
CA ALA A 232 -12.67 3.36 12.47
C ALA A 232 -11.86 4.66 12.64
N ALA A 233 -12.52 5.81 12.47
CA ALA A 233 -11.91 7.09 12.77
C ALA A 233 -11.37 7.12 14.21
N GLY A 234 -10.11 7.51 14.38
CA GLY A 234 -9.42 7.50 15.67
C GLY A 234 -8.65 6.23 15.99
N GLU A 235 -8.86 5.12 15.27
CA GLU A 235 -8.08 3.90 15.49
C GLU A 235 -6.67 3.97 14.86
N MET A 236 -5.71 3.33 15.52
CA MET A 236 -4.33 3.20 15.10
C MET A 236 -3.98 1.74 14.80
N LEU A 237 -3.49 1.46 13.59
CA LEU A 237 -2.73 0.25 13.34
C LEU A 237 -1.27 0.49 13.72
N ILE A 238 -0.78 -0.29 14.69
CA ILE A 238 0.62 -0.29 15.10
C ILE A 238 1.22 -1.62 14.69
N PHE A 239 2.29 -1.59 13.89
CA PHE A 239 2.81 -2.81 13.28
C PHE A 239 4.33 -2.78 13.04
N ASP A 240 4.90 -3.97 12.94
CA ASP A 240 6.28 -4.23 12.56
C ASP A 240 6.53 -3.81 11.10
N PRO A 241 7.49 -2.90 10.82
CA PRO A 241 7.84 -2.47 9.46
C PRO A 241 8.31 -3.62 8.57
N GLU A 242 8.65 -4.76 9.16
CA GLU A 242 9.23 -5.93 8.50
C GLU A 242 8.22 -7.06 8.28
N ILE A 243 6.93 -6.82 8.59
CA ILE A 243 5.84 -7.59 7.99
C ILE A 243 5.68 -7.14 6.56
N LEU A 244 5.60 -8.06 5.60
CA LEU A 244 5.30 -7.69 4.22
C LEU A 244 3.93 -7.01 4.15
N HIS A 245 3.90 -5.79 3.62
CA HIS A 245 2.71 -4.98 3.60
C HIS A 245 2.64 -4.07 2.38
N GLY A 246 1.43 -3.61 2.07
CA GLY A 246 1.18 -2.66 1.00
C GLY A 246 0.03 -1.74 1.36
N THR A 247 -0.36 -0.88 0.41
CA THR A 247 -1.59 -0.09 0.50
C THR A 247 -2.58 -0.64 -0.51
N HIS A 248 -3.80 -0.93 -0.06
CA HIS A 248 -4.88 -1.23 -0.99
C HIS A 248 -5.13 -0.01 -1.89
N LEU A 249 -5.33 -0.23 -3.19
CA LEU A 249 -5.78 0.86 -4.07
C LEU A 249 -7.11 1.39 -3.56
N ASN A 250 -7.24 2.69 -3.31
CA ASN A 250 -8.50 3.23 -2.82
C ASN A 250 -9.59 3.17 -3.91
N ILE A 251 -10.30 2.04 -3.97
CA ILE A 251 -11.37 1.79 -4.94
C ILE A 251 -12.75 2.17 -4.40
N THR A 252 -12.79 2.79 -3.24
CA THR A 252 -14.03 3.23 -2.60
C THR A 252 -14.46 4.60 -3.11
N GLY A 253 -15.69 5.00 -2.77
CA GLY A 253 -16.17 6.37 -3.01
C GLY A 253 -15.71 7.39 -1.98
N GLN A 254 -14.77 7.05 -1.08
CA GLN A 254 -14.37 7.91 0.03
C GLN A 254 -12.88 8.26 -0.05
N THR A 255 -12.53 9.48 0.34
CA THR A 255 -11.14 9.88 0.59
C THR A 255 -10.66 9.24 1.89
N ARG A 256 -9.53 8.57 1.86
CA ARG A 256 -8.88 8.05 3.06
C ARG A 256 -7.88 9.06 3.60
N VAL A 257 -7.99 9.38 4.89
CA VAL A 257 -7.07 10.26 5.59
C VAL A 257 -6.44 9.54 6.78
N ALA A 258 -5.12 9.57 6.88
CA ALA A 258 -4.38 9.00 8.00
C ALA A 258 -3.09 9.76 8.30
N VAL A 259 -2.64 9.74 9.55
CA VAL A 259 -1.31 10.17 9.95
C VAL A 259 -0.42 8.94 10.12
N SER A 260 0.83 8.98 9.64
CA SER A 260 1.78 7.91 9.91
C SER A 260 3.18 8.41 10.23
N LEU A 261 3.85 7.71 11.13
CA LEU A 261 5.20 7.97 11.62
C LEU A 261 5.78 6.70 12.24
N ARG A 262 7.05 6.76 12.67
CA ARG A 262 7.78 5.61 13.21
C ARG A 262 8.46 5.89 14.53
N LEU A 263 8.67 4.81 15.27
CA LEU A 263 9.41 4.75 16.51
C LEU A 263 10.48 3.67 16.44
N ASN A 264 11.61 3.85 17.12
CA ASN A 264 12.64 2.82 17.28
C ASN A 264 13.03 2.71 18.76
N ALA A 265 12.95 1.51 19.34
CA ALA A 265 13.33 1.29 20.74
C ALA A 265 14.82 1.60 20.97
N GLY A 266 15.66 1.21 20.01
CA GLY A 266 17.09 1.48 20.00
C GLY A 266 17.48 2.57 19.01
N ARG A 267 18.78 2.72 18.79
CA ARG A 267 19.31 3.59 17.73
C ARG A 267 18.94 2.98 16.36
N PRO A 268 18.29 3.74 15.45
CA PRO A 268 17.80 3.21 14.18
C PRO A 268 18.89 2.57 13.33
N THR A 269 18.57 1.43 12.71
CA THR A 269 19.45 0.73 11.76
C THR A 269 18.82 0.60 10.38
N PHE A 270 19.64 0.66 9.34
CA PHE A 270 19.19 0.66 7.95
C PHE A 270 19.69 -0.55 7.16
N ASP A 271 19.00 -0.87 6.07
CA ASP A 271 19.38 -1.98 5.18
C ASP A 271 20.58 -1.65 4.29
N PRO A 272 21.67 -2.46 4.31
CA PRO A 272 22.79 -2.28 3.40
C PRO A 272 22.40 -2.27 1.92
N ALA A 273 21.32 -2.97 1.55
CA ALA A 273 20.84 -3.07 0.17
C ALA A 273 20.00 -1.87 -0.29
N THR A 274 19.46 -1.06 0.62
CA THR A 274 18.73 0.16 0.22
C THR A 274 19.70 1.32 -0.05
N PHE A 275 19.39 2.16 -1.05
CA PHE A 275 20.29 3.23 -1.51
C PHE A 275 20.08 4.58 -0.80
N TYR A 276 19.05 4.70 0.05
CA TYR A 276 18.77 5.91 0.84
C TYR A 276 18.18 5.53 2.20
N ALA A 277 18.08 6.51 3.12
CA ALA A 277 17.47 6.30 4.43
C ALA A 277 16.69 7.53 4.94
N ARG A 278 15.83 7.32 5.95
CA ARG A 278 15.29 8.39 6.81
C ARG A 278 16.27 8.62 7.96
N GLU A 279 17.11 9.64 7.83
CA GLU A 279 18.28 9.83 8.69
C GLU A 279 18.04 10.79 9.88
N PHE A 280 16.85 11.38 10.04
CA PHE A 280 16.58 12.41 11.05
C PHE A 280 15.65 11.89 12.14
N TRP A 281 16.13 11.92 13.37
CA TRP A 281 15.47 11.30 14.52
C TRP A 281 15.57 12.17 15.76
N ARG A 282 14.70 11.94 16.73
CA ARG A 282 14.70 12.61 18.03
C ARG A 282 14.64 11.58 19.13
N GLN A 283 15.21 11.89 20.29
CA GLN A 283 14.99 11.07 21.46
C GLN A 283 13.66 11.43 22.14
N ALA A 284 13.03 10.45 22.78
CA ALA A 284 11.78 10.64 23.49
C ALA A 284 11.96 11.65 24.63
N GLN A 285 13.08 11.59 25.36
CA GLN A 285 13.38 12.53 26.45
C GLN A 285 13.47 13.99 25.97
N ASP A 286 13.97 14.22 24.75
CA ASP A 286 14.10 15.57 24.18
C ASP A 286 12.71 16.12 23.84
N ILE A 287 11.82 15.26 23.32
CA ILE A 287 10.41 15.62 23.07
C ILE A 287 9.65 15.88 24.39
N GLU A 288 9.87 15.04 25.41
CA GLU A 288 9.24 15.16 26.73
C GLU A 288 9.65 16.44 27.46
N SER A 289 10.93 16.83 27.35
CA SER A 289 11.46 18.08 27.92
C SER A 289 11.15 19.33 27.09
N GLY A 290 10.57 19.17 25.89
CA GLY A 290 10.24 20.26 24.98
C GLY A 290 11.41 20.76 24.12
N ALA A 291 12.53 20.05 24.09
CA ALA A 291 13.69 20.31 23.24
C ALA A 291 13.44 19.86 21.78
N PHE A 292 12.39 20.40 21.15
CA PHE A 292 12.02 20.05 19.76
C PHE A 292 13.03 20.49 18.70
N ASP A 293 14.12 21.16 19.03
CA ASP A 293 15.19 21.46 18.06
C ASP A 293 16.34 20.44 18.11
N ALA A 294 16.33 19.53 19.10
CA ALA A 294 17.29 18.43 19.20
C ALA A 294 16.97 17.34 18.17
N ILE A 295 17.47 17.51 16.93
CA ILE A 295 17.38 16.51 15.87
C ILE A 295 18.74 15.82 15.71
N ALA A 296 18.76 14.51 15.91
CA ALA A 296 19.92 13.68 15.61
C ALA A 296 19.96 13.33 14.11
N HIS A 297 21.13 13.50 13.50
CA HIS A 297 21.43 12.98 12.17
C HIS A 297 22.03 11.58 12.28
N VAL A 298 21.19 10.55 12.17
CA VAL A 298 21.56 9.14 12.16
C VAL A 298 21.90 8.74 10.72
N ARG A 299 23.14 9.02 10.30
CA ARG A 299 23.61 8.75 8.93
C ARG A 299 23.52 7.26 8.58
N ARG A 300 23.03 6.95 7.38
CA ARG A 300 22.86 5.56 6.92
C ARG A 300 24.17 4.76 6.98
N GLU A 301 25.24 5.34 6.46
CA GLU A 301 26.57 4.73 6.36
C GLU A 301 27.16 4.31 7.71
N ASP A 302 26.78 4.99 8.79
CA ASP A 302 27.27 4.69 10.14
C ASP A 302 26.34 3.74 10.92
N ASN A 303 25.14 3.45 10.39
CA ASN A 303 24.07 2.75 11.13
C ASN A 303 23.46 1.63 10.28
N LEU A 304 24.29 0.88 9.56
CA LEU A 304 23.84 -0.31 8.84
C LEU A 304 23.62 -1.47 9.82
N GLY A 305 22.43 -2.06 9.79
CA GLY A 305 22.15 -3.30 10.55
C GLY A 305 22.74 -4.55 9.88
N PRO A 306 22.78 -5.69 10.58
CA PRO A 306 23.24 -6.96 10.02
C PRO A 306 22.33 -7.45 8.88
N PRO A 307 22.82 -8.31 7.97
CA PRO A 307 21.96 -9.05 7.05
C PRO A 307 20.97 -9.92 7.84
N ARG A 308 19.68 -9.92 7.46
CA ARG A 308 18.69 -10.79 8.11
C ARG A 308 18.68 -12.18 7.44
N PRO A 309 18.81 -13.26 8.22
CA PRO A 309 18.56 -14.60 7.71
C PRO A 309 17.06 -14.75 7.40
N SER A 310 16.76 -15.30 6.24
CA SER A 310 15.38 -15.57 5.81
C SER A 310 15.35 -16.90 5.07
N ALA A 311 14.33 -17.71 5.32
CA ALA A 311 14.15 -18.97 4.59
C ALA A 311 13.62 -18.65 3.19
N VAL A 312 14.18 -19.27 2.15
CA VAL A 312 13.71 -19.04 0.77
C VAL A 312 12.25 -19.50 0.65
N ALA A 313 11.34 -18.60 0.24
CA ALA A 313 9.99 -19.00 -0.13
C ALA A 313 10.05 -19.93 -1.35
N ARG A 314 9.36 -21.07 -1.30
CA ARG A 314 9.25 -21.95 -2.46
C ARG A 314 8.45 -21.23 -3.54
N ARG A 315 9.07 -20.97 -4.70
CA ARG A 315 8.37 -20.52 -5.89
C ARG A 315 7.55 -21.66 -6.46
N ILE A 316 6.25 -21.43 -6.63
CA ILE A 316 5.37 -22.32 -7.37
C ILE A 316 5.03 -21.58 -8.65
N GLU A 317 5.74 -21.91 -9.72
CA GLU A 317 5.43 -21.36 -11.04
C GLU A 317 4.08 -21.91 -11.50
N PRO A 318 3.16 -21.07 -11.98
CA PRO A 318 1.94 -21.56 -12.61
C PRO A 318 2.30 -22.38 -13.84
N ALA A 319 1.55 -23.44 -14.11
CA ALA A 319 1.66 -24.15 -15.37
C ALA A 319 1.36 -23.17 -16.52
N ARG A 320 2.00 -23.37 -17.67
CA ARG A 320 1.83 -22.50 -18.86
C ARG A 320 1.58 -23.35 -20.09
N VAL A 321 0.59 -22.95 -20.88
CA VAL A 321 0.26 -23.53 -22.19
C VAL A 321 0.13 -22.41 -23.21
N ARG A 322 0.58 -22.64 -24.44
CA ARG A 322 0.33 -21.74 -25.57
C ARG A 322 -0.57 -22.47 -26.56
N LEU A 323 -1.68 -21.83 -26.95
CA LEU A 323 -2.55 -22.37 -27.98
C LEU A 323 -1.85 -22.29 -29.34
N SER A 324 -2.09 -23.31 -30.18
CA SER A 324 -1.50 -23.41 -31.52
C SER A 324 -2.17 -22.51 -32.56
N SER A 325 -3.40 -22.06 -32.28
CA SER A 325 -4.19 -21.19 -33.12
C SER A 325 -4.54 -19.91 -32.38
N ASP A 326 -4.43 -18.79 -33.08
CA ASP A 326 -4.89 -17.47 -32.62
C ASP A 326 -6.35 -17.20 -33.03
N ALA A 327 -7.00 -18.13 -33.75
CA ALA A 327 -8.40 -17.97 -34.13
C ALA A 327 -9.30 -17.98 -32.87
N PRO A 328 -10.27 -17.06 -32.77
CA PRO A 328 -11.25 -17.11 -31.70
C PRO A 328 -12.15 -18.34 -31.86
N GLY A 329 -12.63 -18.88 -30.75
CA GLY A 329 -13.49 -20.05 -30.75
C GLY A 329 -13.33 -20.90 -29.51
N LEU A 330 -13.94 -22.07 -29.54
CA LEU A 330 -13.76 -23.10 -28.54
C LEU A 330 -12.43 -23.83 -28.78
N CYS A 331 -11.55 -23.82 -27.79
CA CYS A 331 -10.21 -24.40 -27.88
C CYS A 331 -9.97 -25.45 -26.79
N GLU A 332 -9.42 -26.60 -27.19
CA GLU A 332 -8.87 -27.58 -26.26
C GLU A 332 -7.51 -27.07 -25.75
N ILE A 333 -7.35 -27.02 -24.43
CA ILE A 333 -6.09 -26.61 -23.79
C ILE A 333 -5.16 -27.82 -23.58
N GLY A 334 -5.75 -28.98 -23.28
CA GLY A 334 -5.05 -30.23 -22.98
C GLY A 334 -5.74 -31.03 -21.86
N PRO A 335 -5.11 -32.07 -21.30
CA PRO A 335 -5.75 -32.94 -20.32
C PRO A 335 -6.11 -32.20 -19.02
N ALA A 336 -7.22 -32.61 -18.37
CA ALA A 336 -7.71 -32.06 -17.11
C ALA A 336 -6.67 -32.02 -15.98
N SER A 337 -5.72 -32.97 -16.02
CA SER A 337 -4.61 -33.08 -15.08
C SER A 337 -3.59 -31.93 -15.15
N LEU A 338 -3.61 -31.10 -16.21
CA LEU A 338 -2.78 -29.89 -16.30
C LEU A 338 -3.12 -28.86 -15.20
N LEU A 339 -4.33 -28.92 -14.67
CA LEU A 339 -4.79 -28.02 -13.63
C LEU A 339 -5.37 -28.82 -12.47
N ALA A 340 -4.53 -29.11 -11.48
CA ALA A 340 -4.97 -29.74 -10.23
C ALA A 340 -5.86 -28.80 -9.38
N GLU A 341 -6.58 -29.36 -8.42
CA GLU A 341 -7.30 -28.61 -7.38
C GLU A 341 -6.32 -27.68 -6.62
N GLY A 342 -6.72 -26.42 -6.39
CA GLY A 342 -5.81 -25.41 -5.84
C GLY A 342 -4.81 -24.82 -6.86
N GLY A 343 -4.68 -25.43 -8.03
CA GLY A 343 -3.74 -25.04 -9.08
C GLY A 343 -4.12 -23.79 -9.87
N ARG A 344 -3.18 -23.37 -10.70
CA ARG A 344 -3.29 -22.23 -11.63
C ARG A 344 -2.60 -22.59 -12.95
N LEU A 345 -3.23 -22.22 -14.06
CA LEU A 345 -2.73 -22.46 -15.42
C LEU A 345 -2.86 -21.17 -16.24
N VAL A 346 -1.76 -20.69 -16.80
CA VAL A 346 -1.76 -19.54 -17.69
C VAL A 346 -1.76 -20.03 -19.13
N VAL A 347 -2.81 -19.69 -19.87
CA VAL A 347 -3.00 -20.04 -21.29
C VAL A 347 -2.70 -18.80 -22.13
N SER A 348 -1.65 -18.86 -22.94
CA SER A 348 -1.31 -17.80 -23.90
C SER A 348 -2.08 -18.00 -25.20
N TRP A 349 -2.73 -16.95 -25.70
CA TRP A 349 -3.53 -16.92 -26.92
C TRP A 349 -3.34 -15.58 -27.63
N ALA A 350 -2.84 -15.58 -28.87
CA ALA A 350 -2.44 -14.37 -29.58
C ALA A 350 -1.51 -13.47 -28.71
N ASP A 351 -1.90 -12.21 -28.51
CA ASP A 351 -1.25 -11.21 -27.67
C ASP A 351 -1.77 -11.19 -26.22
N ARG A 352 -2.63 -12.15 -25.85
CA ARG A 352 -3.29 -12.21 -24.54
C ARG A 352 -2.88 -13.43 -23.74
N ALA A 353 -3.13 -13.35 -22.44
CA ALA A 353 -3.02 -14.46 -21.53
C ALA A 353 -4.28 -14.58 -20.68
N VAL A 354 -4.76 -15.82 -20.52
CA VAL A 354 -5.92 -16.18 -19.70
C VAL A 354 -5.43 -17.01 -18.51
N LEU A 355 -5.86 -16.65 -17.31
CA LEU A 355 -5.59 -17.39 -16.09
C LEU A 355 -6.76 -18.31 -15.78
N LEU A 356 -6.50 -19.60 -15.77
CA LEU A 356 -7.42 -20.63 -15.28
C LEU A 356 -7.07 -20.98 -13.83
N THR A 357 -8.11 -21.11 -13.01
CA THR A 357 -8.01 -21.57 -11.62
C THR A 357 -9.02 -22.69 -11.36
N ARG A 358 -8.67 -23.63 -10.48
CA ARG A 358 -9.61 -24.66 -10.00
C ARG A 358 -9.79 -24.57 -8.48
N ARG A 359 -11.03 -24.35 -8.03
CA ARG A 359 -11.38 -24.25 -6.61
C ARG A 359 -12.68 -25.00 -6.33
N GLY A 360 -12.67 -25.93 -5.37
CA GLY A 360 -13.81 -26.78 -5.05
C GLY A 360 -14.34 -27.53 -6.27
N GLY A 361 -13.45 -27.99 -7.16
CA GLY A 361 -13.82 -28.62 -8.44
C GLY A 361 -14.31 -27.67 -9.53
N ARG A 362 -14.57 -26.39 -9.22
CA ARG A 362 -15.05 -25.39 -10.19
C ARG A 362 -13.88 -24.75 -10.93
N LEU A 363 -13.98 -24.70 -12.26
CA LEU A 363 -13.10 -23.93 -13.12
C LEU A 363 -13.55 -22.47 -13.20
N SER A 364 -12.58 -21.56 -13.23
CA SER A 364 -12.78 -20.14 -13.57
C SER A 364 -11.68 -19.71 -14.50
N ALA A 365 -12.00 -18.85 -15.47
CA ALA A 365 -11.06 -18.33 -16.44
C ALA A 365 -11.25 -16.82 -16.58
N VAL A 366 -10.18 -16.07 -16.36
CA VAL A 366 -10.16 -14.60 -16.40
C VAL A 366 -8.93 -14.09 -17.12
N ASP A 367 -8.86 -12.80 -17.45
CA ASP A 367 -7.59 -12.19 -17.92
C ASP A 367 -6.45 -12.49 -16.92
N ALA A 368 -5.26 -12.82 -17.43
CA ALA A 368 -4.11 -13.16 -16.59
C ALA A 368 -3.35 -11.93 -16.06
N GLU A 369 -3.60 -10.75 -16.62
CA GLU A 369 -2.99 -9.49 -16.21
C GLU A 369 -3.99 -8.58 -15.52
N CYS A 370 -3.54 -7.87 -14.49
CA CYS A 370 -4.39 -6.90 -13.79
C CYS A 370 -4.71 -5.70 -14.69
N PRO A 371 -5.97 -5.25 -14.84
CA PRO A 371 -6.32 -4.12 -15.71
C PRO A 371 -5.79 -2.77 -15.19
N HIS A 372 -5.18 -2.74 -14.00
CA HIS A 372 -4.54 -1.57 -13.42
C HIS A 372 -3.07 -1.47 -13.88
N TYR A 373 -2.13 -2.08 -13.14
CA TYR A 373 -0.70 -2.05 -13.47
C TYR A 373 -0.23 -3.20 -14.37
N GLY A 374 -1.15 -4.02 -14.91
CA GLY A 374 -0.86 -5.21 -15.75
C GLY A 374 0.18 -6.17 -15.18
N VAL A 375 0.21 -6.29 -13.86
CA VAL A 375 0.96 -7.34 -13.18
C VAL A 375 0.28 -8.68 -13.37
N ALA A 376 1.05 -9.76 -13.36
CA ALA A 376 0.52 -11.11 -13.49
C ALA A 376 -0.35 -11.47 -12.28
N LEU A 377 -1.63 -11.72 -12.51
CA LEU A 377 -2.57 -12.14 -11.45
C LEU A 377 -2.30 -13.56 -10.96
N ALA A 378 -1.53 -14.35 -11.71
CA ALA A 378 -1.06 -15.65 -11.28
C ALA A 378 -0.18 -15.58 -10.01
N ASP A 379 0.40 -14.42 -9.69
CA ASP A 379 1.18 -14.19 -8.47
C ASP A 379 0.31 -13.76 -7.28
N GLY A 380 -0.96 -13.39 -7.48
CA GLY A 380 -1.81 -12.85 -6.42
C GLY A 380 -2.68 -13.90 -5.75
N GLY A 381 -2.84 -13.87 -4.43
CA GLY A 381 -3.65 -14.87 -3.72
C GLY A 381 -5.14 -14.83 -4.08
N ASP A 382 -5.86 -15.91 -3.79
CA ASP A 382 -7.31 -15.98 -3.94
C ASP A 382 -7.98 -16.48 -2.65
N ARG A 383 -9.19 -15.98 -2.38
CA ARG A 383 -10.02 -16.34 -1.23
C ARG A 383 -11.49 -16.10 -1.57
N ASP A 384 -12.36 -17.02 -1.19
CA ASP A 384 -13.82 -16.91 -1.35
C ASP A 384 -14.29 -16.53 -2.76
N GLY A 385 -13.70 -17.16 -3.78
CA GLY A 385 -14.04 -16.90 -5.19
C GLY A 385 -13.52 -15.57 -5.73
N ARG A 386 -12.67 -14.86 -4.98
CA ARG A 386 -12.01 -13.62 -5.41
C ARG A 386 -10.52 -13.82 -5.58
N LEU A 387 -9.98 -13.26 -6.66
CA LEU A 387 -8.54 -13.19 -6.95
C LEU A 387 -8.03 -11.79 -6.66
N PHE A 388 -6.98 -11.66 -5.87
CA PHE A 388 -6.44 -10.38 -5.42
C PHE A 388 -5.20 -10.00 -6.21
N CYS A 389 -5.15 -8.77 -6.72
CA CYS A 389 -3.99 -8.26 -7.43
C CYS A 389 -2.75 -8.23 -6.52
N PRO A 390 -1.61 -8.83 -6.92
CA PRO A 390 -0.41 -8.85 -6.09
C PRO A 390 0.24 -7.47 -5.92
N ALA A 391 -0.11 -6.48 -6.75
CA ALA A 391 0.48 -5.15 -6.72
C ALA A 391 -0.30 -4.11 -5.90
N CYS A 392 -1.61 -4.28 -5.73
CA CYS A 392 -2.45 -3.27 -5.08
C CYS A 392 -3.66 -3.85 -4.33
N ALA A 393 -3.71 -5.17 -4.19
CA ALA A 393 -4.69 -5.94 -3.45
C ALA A 393 -6.16 -5.81 -3.88
N VAL A 394 -6.46 -5.15 -5.01
CA VAL A 394 -7.81 -5.13 -5.60
C VAL A 394 -8.29 -6.55 -5.86
N GLY A 395 -9.43 -6.91 -5.28
CA GLY A 395 -10.08 -8.22 -5.44
C GLY A 395 -11.06 -8.25 -6.61
N PHE A 396 -10.92 -9.25 -7.48
CA PHE A 396 -11.81 -9.51 -8.62
C PHE A 396 -12.59 -10.80 -8.39
N ASP A 397 -13.90 -10.74 -8.55
CA ASP A 397 -14.76 -11.93 -8.54
C ASP A 397 -14.42 -12.83 -9.75
N LEU A 398 -14.05 -14.08 -9.50
CA LEU A 398 -13.60 -15.02 -10.55
C LEU A 398 -14.73 -15.46 -11.50
N SER A 399 -15.99 -15.27 -11.11
CA SER A 399 -17.15 -15.65 -11.93
C SER A 399 -17.66 -14.53 -12.84
N THR A 400 -17.48 -13.27 -12.44
CA THR A 400 -18.01 -12.08 -13.14
C THR A 400 -16.93 -11.13 -13.62
N GLY A 401 -15.71 -11.29 -13.13
CA GLY A 401 -14.55 -10.43 -13.34
C GLY A 401 -14.63 -9.08 -12.63
N ARG A 402 -15.70 -8.80 -11.88
CA ARG A 402 -15.96 -7.50 -11.28
C ARG A 402 -15.10 -7.26 -10.04
N SER A 403 -14.59 -6.04 -9.89
CA SER A 403 -14.09 -5.51 -8.62
C SER A 403 -15.10 -4.51 -8.02
N ALA A 404 -14.80 -3.95 -6.84
CA ALA A 404 -15.58 -2.85 -6.29
C ALA A 404 -15.38 -1.51 -7.06
N CYS A 405 -14.36 -1.41 -7.93
CA CYS A 405 -14.21 -0.32 -8.87
C CYS A 405 -14.79 -0.70 -10.23
N ALA A 406 -15.79 0.03 -10.72
CA ALA A 406 -16.37 -0.20 -12.04
C ALA A 406 -15.35 -0.07 -13.20
N GLU A 407 -14.30 0.74 -13.00
CA GLU A 407 -13.24 0.96 -13.98
C GLU A 407 -12.18 -0.16 -14.00
N LEU A 408 -12.20 -1.07 -13.03
CA LEU A 408 -11.28 -2.20 -12.92
C LEU A 408 -12.08 -3.51 -12.97
N ARG A 409 -12.12 -4.11 -14.17
CA ARG A 409 -12.83 -5.35 -14.42
C ARG A 409 -11.98 -6.29 -15.26
N LEU A 410 -11.96 -7.57 -14.88
CA LEU A 410 -11.40 -8.64 -15.71
C LEU A 410 -12.44 -9.11 -16.72
N ARG A 411 -11.99 -9.47 -17.90
CA ARG A 411 -12.80 -10.32 -18.77
C ARG A 411 -12.87 -11.72 -18.17
N THR A 412 -14.00 -12.37 -18.38
CA THR A 412 -14.24 -13.76 -18.00
C THR A 412 -14.43 -14.60 -19.26
N TYR A 413 -13.98 -15.83 -19.21
CA TYR A 413 -14.07 -16.79 -20.30
C TYR A 413 -14.79 -18.04 -19.80
N ALA A 414 -15.57 -18.69 -20.67
CA ALA A 414 -16.15 -19.97 -20.31
C ALA A 414 -15.05 -21.04 -20.33
N ALA A 415 -14.89 -21.76 -19.24
CA ALA A 415 -13.96 -22.88 -19.14
C ALA A 415 -14.68 -24.08 -18.51
N PHE A 416 -14.49 -25.26 -19.10
CA PHE A 416 -15.15 -26.48 -18.67
C PHE A 416 -14.31 -27.70 -18.99
N GLU A 417 -14.65 -28.82 -18.34
CA GLU A 417 -14.08 -30.11 -18.67
C GLU A 417 -15.03 -30.88 -19.58
N LYS A 418 -14.46 -31.51 -20.61
CA LYS A 418 -15.18 -32.42 -21.48
C LYS A 418 -14.24 -33.52 -21.94
N GLU A 419 -14.68 -34.77 -21.80
CA GLU A 419 -13.93 -35.96 -22.26
C GLU A 419 -12.50 -36.05 -21.69
N GLY A 420 -12.31 -35.60 -20.45
CA GLY A 420 -11.00 -35.62 -19.76
C GLY A 420 -10.04 -34.49 -20.16
N ALA A 421 -10.48 -33.53 -20.98
CA ALA A 421 -9.70 -32.36 -21.38
C ALA A 421 -10.30 -31.05 -20.83
N LEU A 422 -9.44 -30.05 -20.63
CA LEU A 422 -9.81 -28.66 -20.35
C LEU A 422 -10.13 -27.95 -21.67
N TRP A 423 -11.27 -27.27 -21.68
CA TRP A 423 -11.71 -26.47 -22.81
C TRP A 423 -11.89 -25.01 -22.39
N LEU A 424 -11.60 -24.09 -23.31
CA LEU A 424 -11.73 -22.64 -23.12
C LEU A 424 -12.45 -22.04 -24.33
N ASP A 425 -13.49 -21.25 -24.07
CA ASP A 425 -14.20 -20.50 -25.10
C ASP A 425 -13.66 -19.07 -25.20
N LEU A 426 -13.00 -18.78 -26.33
CA LEU A 426 -12.40 -17.50 -26.66
C LEU A 426 -13.29 -16.65 -27.60
N SER A 427 -14.51 -17.11 -27.90
CA SER A 427 -15.43 -16.44 -28.84
C SER A 427 -15.91 -15.08 -28.31
N ASP A 428 -16.16 -14.97 -27.00
CA ASP A 428 -16.61 -13.72 -26.36
C ASP A 428 -15.51 -12.65 -26.30
N ALA A 429 -14.24 -13.04 -26.44
CA ALA A 429 -13.10 -12.13 -26.46
C ALA A 429 -13.10 -11.17 -27.66
N ALA A 430 -13.73 -11.58 -28.77
CA ALA A 430 -13.85 -10.80 -30.00
C ALA A 430 -14.93 -9.71 -29.92
N ARG A 431 -15.95 -9.87 -29.06
CA ARG A 431 -17.09 -8.93 -28.96
C ARG A 431 -16.82 -7.70 -28.09
N GLN A 432 -15.90 -7.79 -27.13
CA GLN A 432 -15.61 -6.70 -26.18
C GLN A 432 -14.39 -5.83 -26.56
N GLY A 433 -13.71 -6.14 -27.66
CA GLY A 433 -12.55 -5.38 -28.15
C GLY A 433 -12.88 -4.17 -29.04
N GLY A 434 -14.17 -3.87 -29.27
CA GLY A 434 -14.63 -2.89 -30.26
C GLY A 434 -14.72 -1.43 -29.81
N GLU A 435 -14.56 -1.10 -28.52
CA GLU A 435 -14.86 0.26 -28.01
C GLU A 435 -13.66 1.08 -27.49
N SER A 436 -12.43 0.56 -27.48
CA SER A 436 -11.26 1.30 -26.94
C SER A 436 -10.36 1.93 -28.03
N GLY A 437 -10.93 2.52 -29.07
CA GLY A 437 -10.17 2.94 -30.26
C GLY A 437 -10.57 4.25 -30.96
N ARG A 438 -11.19 5.22 -30.29
CA ARG A 438 -11.34 6.58 -30.84
C ARG A 438 -10.80 7.64 -29.88
N SER A 439 -9.57 8.08 -30.14
CA SER A 439 -9.09 9.39 -29.70
C SER A 439 -9.96 10.47 -30.34
N PRO A 440 -10.52 11.44 -29.60
CA PRO A 440 -11.04 12.64 -30.20
C PRO A 440 -9.84 13.50 -30.63
N THR A 441 -9.79 13.76 -31.93
CA THR A 441 -8.94 14.78 -32.56
C THR A 441 -9.15 16.15 -31.96
#